data_AF-A0AAV8EL53-F1
#
_entry.id   AF-A0AAV8EL53-F1
#
_cell.length_a   1.000
_cell.length_b   1.000
_cell.length_c   1.000
_cell.angle_alpha   90.00
_cell.angle_beta   90.00
_cell.angle_gamma   90.00
#
_symmetry.space_group_name_H-M   'P 1'
#
loop_
_entity.id
_entity.type
_entity.pdbx_description
1 polymer ?
#
loop_
_entity_poly.entity_id
_entity_poly.type
_entity_poly.pdbx_seq_one_letter_code
_entity_poly.pdbx_strand_id
1 'polypeptide(L)'
;MISWCDLYKVVSAMVPLYVALGLGYGSVRWWKIFTPEQCDAINRLVALFTIPFFTFDFTVRTNPYTMNYRFITADAMSKIVIILALVAWAKWYKKGSYAWSLTCFSLSTLNNTLVVGVPLVMAMYGKWAQDLVVQLSVVQSIVWNATLLFGLELRKALNNVSTMKETQVKDVEAILESDSKISLLPLMKVVWLKLARNPNVYASVLGITWSLIANRWHIEMPTVVEGSILIISKAGAGTAMFSMGLFMALQEKAIACGPSLTVLGMILRFIVGPAVTTLGAFVIGLRGNVLRLAIIQAALPQSIASFIFAKEYGLHAEVLSTAVIFGTLVSLPVLIGYFIVIGFLASDGIAKVITILVLAIWVKFGRKGTYGRSLTCFSLSTLNNTLIVGVPLFYAMYGKWAQDLIVQISVVQAILWFGTLLLGLEIRKAGTALPSTNIELRNVSCTEESEVKKAEVMEVMEVRIPLKQLLKTVWLRLSRNPNVHASILGLTLSCIINRWKFELPSVIEGSIQVMSRAGTGCAMFSMGLFMALQEKVVACGLGLTILGMVLRFIVGPTTALLGALVMGLHGNVLRFAIIQAALPQSVTSFIFANEYGLHADVLSTAVIFGTLVSLPVLVAYYVALGLIN
;
A
#
# COMPACT_ATOMS: atom_id res chain seq x y z
N MET A 1 -12.38 32.60 -10.54
CA MET A 1 -10.89 32.59 -10.55
C MET A 1 -10.43 31.60 -9.50
N ILE A 2 -9.47 30.72 -9.83
CA ILE A 2 -8.91 29.73 -8.89
C ILE A 2 -8.17 30.50 -7.80
N SER A 3 -8.42 30.20 -6.53
CA SER A 3 -7.63 30.75 -5.43
C SER A 3 -6.31 29.99 -5.30
N TRP A 4 -5.23 30.65 -4.89
CA TRP A 4 -3.97 29.96 -4.52
C TRP A 4 -4.19 28.84 -3.49
N CYS A 5 -5.23 28.97 -2.66
CA CYS A 5 -5.66 27.93 -1.73
C CYS A 5 -6.13 26.67 -2.44
N ASP A 6 -6.84 26.76 -3.57
CA ASP A 6 -7.32 25.58 -4.30
C ASP A 6 -6.17 24.87 -5.02
N LEU A 7 -5.21 25.62 -5.56
CA LEU A 7 -3.98 25.03 -6.09
C LEU A 7 -3.18 24.31 -5.00
N TYR A 8 -3.03 24.92 -3.82
CA TYR A 8 -2.36 24.28 -2.68
C TYR A 8 -3.04 22.97 -2.25
N LYS A 9 -4.38 22.94 -2.18
CA LYS A 9 -5.14 21.71 -1.87
C LYS A 9 -4.89 20.59 -2.89
N VAL A 10 -4.79 20.93 -4.17
CA VAL A 10 -4.47 19.97 -5.23
C VAL A 10 -3.05 19.42 -5.05
N VAL A 11 -2.07 20.31 -4.84
CA VAL A 11 -0.67 19.91 -4.62
C VAL A 11 -0.54 19.06 -3.37
N SER A 12 -1.20 19.43 -2.26
CA SER A 12 -1.15 18.67 -1.01
C SER A 12 -1.78 17.29 -1.10
N ALA A 13 -2.80 17.10 -1.95
CA ALA A 13 -3.37 15.79 -2.22
C ALA A 13 -2.46 14.90 -3.10
N MET A 14 -1.67 15.50 -4.00
CA MET A 14 -0.89 14.77 -5.00
C MET A 14 0.54 14.44 -4.55
N VAL A 15 1.25 15.37 -3.90
CA VAL A 15 2.65 15.19 -3.46
C VAL A 15 2.89 13.91 -2.65
N PRO A 16 2.01 13.50 -1.71
CA PRO A 16 2.16 12.25 -0.98
C PRO A 16 2.39 11.01 -1.84
N LEU A 17 1.71 10.92 -2.98
CA LEU A 17 1.83 9.80 -3.92
C LEU A 17 3.19 9.81 -4.62
N TYR A 18 3.73 10.99 -4.94
CA TYR A 18 5.05 11.14 -5.53
C TYR A 18 6.17 10.81 -4.55
N VAL A 19 5.99 11.10 -3.26
CA VAL A 19 6.97 10.69 -2.24
C VAL A 19 7.05 9.17 -2.17
N ALA A 20 5.92 8.46 -2.20
CA ALA A 20 5.92 7.00 -2.24
C ALA A 20 6.63 6.43 -3.48
N LEU A 21 6.39 7.02 -4.66
CA LEU A 21 7.08 6.66 -5.90
C LEU A 21 8.58 6.94 -5.83
N GLY A 22 8.98 8.12 -5.32
CA GLY A 22 10.38 8.51 -5.13
C GLY A 22 11.12 7.60 -4.16
N LEU A 23 10.46 7.17 -3.07
CA LEU A 23 11.01 6.18 -2.13
C LEU A 23 11.23 4.83 -2.83
N GLY A 24 10.28 4.38 -3.65
CA GLY A 24 10.45 3.17 -4.46
C GLY A 24 11.65 3.28 -5.39
N TYR A 25 11.76 4.38 -6.14
CA TYR A 25 12.88 4.61 -7.04
C TYR A 25 14.24 4.67 -6.32
N GLY A 26 14.32 5.46 -5.25
CA GLY A 26 15.53 5.62 -4.44
C GLY A 26 15.98 4.30 -3.80
N SER A 27 15.04 3.45 -3.41
CA SER A 27 15.34 2.15 -2.79
C SER A 27 16.13 1.20 -3.68
N VAL A 28 15.96 1.28 -4.99
CA VAL A 28 16.72 0.46 -5.95
C VAL A 28 17.93 1.25 -6.48
N ARG A 29 17.72 2.48 -6.95
CA ARG A 29 18.77 3.22 -7.68
C ARG A 29 19.84 3.81 -6.77
N TRP A 30 19.46 4.31 -5.60
CA TRP A 30 20.36 5.03 -4.69
C TRP A 30 20.78 4.17 -3.51
N TRP A 31 19.83 3.49 -2.86
CA TRP A 31 20.07 2.69 -1.67
C TRP A 31 20.38 1.22 -1.96
N LYS A 32 20.10 0.74 -3.17
CA LYS A 32 20.34 -0.65 -3.62
C LYS A 32 19.81 -1.72 -2.64
N ILE A 33 18.63 -1.47 -2.08
CA ILE A 33 17.97 -2.32 -1.09
C ILE A 33 17.30 -3.52 -1.77
N PHE A 34 16.63 -3.31 -2.91
CA PHE A 34 15.84 -4.35 -3.57
C PHE A 34 16.50 -4.89 -4.85
N THR A 35 16.39 -6.21 -5.05
CA THR A 35 16.78 -6.89 -6.29
C THR A 35 15.64 -6.89 -7.33
N PRO A 36 15.91 -7.16 -8.62
CA PRO A 36 14.87 -7.22 -9.65
C PRO A 36 13.77 -8.25 -9.36
N GLU A 37 14.14 -9.42 -8.82
CA GLU A 37 13.19 -10.47 -8.43
C GLU A 37 12.29 -10.03 -7.28
N GLN A 38 12.84 -9.35 -6.28
CA GLN A 38 12.06 -8.78 -5.18
C GLN A 38 11.09 -7.70 -5.67
N CYS A 39 11.50 -6.89 -6.65
CA CYS A 39 10.62 -5.90 -7.28
C CYS A 39 9.47 -6.56 -8.07
N ASP A 40 9.68 -7.74 -8.63
CA ASP A 40 8.61 -8.51 -9.27
C ASP A 40 7.65 -9.13 -8.26
N ALA A 41 8.18 -9.69 -7.16
CA ALA A 41 7.37 -10.19 -6.05
C ALA A 41 6.48 -9.09 -5.43
N ILE A 42 7.02 -7.88 -5.24
CA ILE A 42 6.24 -6.72 -4.76
C ILE A 42 5.16 -6.34 -5.78
N ASN A 43 5.45 -6.39 -7.08
CA ASN A 43 4.44 -6.13 -8.10
C ASN A 43 3.28 -7.14 -8.06
N ARG A 44 3.59 -8.43 -7.90
CA ARG A 44 2.58 -9.49 -7.75
C ARG A 44 1.73 -9.33 -6.50
N LEU A 45 2.33 -8.95 -5.38
CA LEU A 45 1.59 -8.60 -4.16
C LEU A 45 0.55 -7.51 -4.44
N VAL A 46 0.96 -6.44 -5.10
CA VAL A 46 0.06 -5.33 -5.44
C VAL A 46 -1.03 -5.77 -6.42
N ALA A 47 -0.68 -6.54 -7.45
CA ALA A 47 -1.60 -6.99 -8.49
C ALA A 47 -2.67 -7.96 -7.98
N LEU A 48 -2.29 -8.87 -7.08
CA LEU A 48 -3.12 -10.00 -6.65
C LEU A 48 -3.87 -9.74 -5.33
N PHE A 49 -3.36 -8.84 -4.49
CA PHE A 49 -3.98 -8.56 -3.18
C PHE A 49 -4.30 -7.08 -3.03
N THR A 50 -3.31 -6.19 -3.12
CA THR A 50 -3.54 -4.82 -2.66
C THR A 50 -4.52 -4.04 -3.55
N ILE A 51 -4.42 -4.13 -4.88
CA ILE A 51 -5.38 -3.48 -5.79
C ILE A 51 -6.79 -4.10 -5.69
N PRO A 52 -6.96 -5.42 -5.70
CA PRO A 52 -8.27 -6.04 -5.50
C PRO A 52 -9.00 -5.56 -4.23
N PHE A 53 -8.33 -5.56 -3.08
CA PHE A 53 -8.92 -5.08 -1.83
C PHE A 53 -9.20 -3.57 -1.85
N PHE A 54 -8.32 -2.79 -2.47
CA PHE A 54 -8.51 -1.36 -2.67
C PHE A 54 -9.75 -1.07 -3.53
N THR A 55 -9.89 -1.74 -4.68
CA THR A 55 -11.06 -1.63 -5.55
C THR A 55 -12.34 -2.10 -4.86
N PHE A 56 -12.27 -3.21 -4.11
CA PHE A 56 -13.42 -3.73 -3.34
C PHE A 56 -13.94 -2.68 -2.36
N ASP A 57 -13.07 -2.08 -1.54
CA ASP A 57 -13.41 -1.07 -0.52
C ASP A 57 -14.10 0.16 -1.13
N PHE A 58 -13.64 0.65 -2.29
CA PHE A 58 -14.33 1.74 -3.00
C PHE A 58 -15.68 1.31 -3.57
N THR A 59 -15.77 0.07 -4.05
CA THR A 59 -17.00 -0.44 -4.68
C THR A 59 -18.11 -0.63 -3.65
N VAL A 60 -17.80 -1.19 -2.48
CA VAL A 60 -18.80 -1.44 -1.42
C VAL A 60 -19.39 -0.15 -0.83
N ARG A 61 -18.64 0.97 -0.88
CA ARG A 61 -19.09 2.28 -0.38
C ARG A 61 -19.95 3.05 -1.38
N THR A 62 -20.10 2.56 -2.60
CA THR A 62 -20.94 3.20 -3.61
C THR A 62 -22.40 2.78 -3.43
N ASN A 63 -23.34 3.65 -3.78
CA ASN A 63 -24.76 3.27 -3.92
C ASN A 63 -25.12 3.11 -5.41
N PRO A 64 -25.37 1.88 -5.90
CA PRO A 64 -25.64 1.63 -7.32
C PRO A 64 -27.00 2.17 -7.77
N TYR A 65 -27.97 2.27 -6.85
CA TYR A 65 -29.32 2.73 -7.17
C TYR A 65 -29.39 4.24 -7.44
N THR A 66 -28.43 5.00 -6.91
CA THR A 66 -28.34 6.46 -7.09
C THR A 66 -27.25 6.86 -8.08
N MET A 67 -26.81 5.94 -8.95
CA MET A 67 -25.80 6.22 -9.95
C MET A 67 -26.29 7.20 -11.02
N ASN A 68 -25.45 8.14 -11.42
CA ASN A 68 -25.78 9.07 -12.49
C ASN A 68 -25.60 8.38 -13.85
N TYR A 69 -26.68 7.80 -14.38
CA TYR A 69 -26.67 7.07 -15.65
C TYR A 69 -26.20 7.93 -16.83
N ARG A 70 -26.53 9.23 -16.87
CA ARG A 70 -26.06 10.10 -17.97
C ARG A 70 -24.54 10.25 -17.95
N PHE A 71 -23.96 10.40 -16.75
CA PHE A 71 -22.52 10.52 -16.58
C PHE A 71 -21.80 9.20 -16.95
N ILE A 72 -22.32 8.07 -16.50
CA ILE A 72 -21.76 6.74 -16.79
C ILE A 72 -21.87 6.40 -18.29
N THR A 73 -23.03 6.64 -18.90
CA THR A 73 -23.24 6.33 -20.32
C THR A 73 -22.36 7.20 -21.22
N ALA A 74 -22.14 8.48 -20.88
CA ALA A 74 -21.22 9.35 -21.62
C ALA A 74 -19.79 8.80 -21.64
N ASP A 75 -19.29 8.33 -20.50
CA ASP A 75 -17.98 7.68 -20.41
C ASP A 75 -17.94 6.32 -21.13
N ALA A 76 -19.00 5.52 -21.01
CA ALA A 76 -19.06 4.24 -21.71
C ALA A 76 -19.04 4.43 -23.23
N MET A 77 -19.76 5.44 -23.74
CA MET A 77 -19.75 5.78 -25.17
C MET A 77 -18.37 6.18 -25.66
N SER A 78 -17.64 7.02 -24.92
CA SER A 78 -16.30 7.46 -25.33
C SER A 78 -15.34 6.27 -25.46
N LYS A 79 -15.44 5.31 -24.53
CA LYS A 79 -14.62 4.08 -24.54
C LYS A 79 -15.01 3.11 -25.65
N ILE A 80 -16.31 2.94 -25.94
CA ILE A 80 -16.77 2.11 -27.06
C ILE A 80 -16.26 2.66 -28.39
N VAL A 81 -16.32 3.99 -28.61
CA VAL A 81 -15.80 4.63 -29.82
C VAL A 81 -14.31 4.34 -30.01
N ILE A 82 -13.52 4.44 -28.94
CA ILE A 82 -12.08 4.13 -28.98
C ILE A 82 -11.84 2.65 -29.29
N ILE A 83 -12.59 1.73 -28.68
CA ILE A 83 -12.47 0.29 -28.97
C ILE A 83 -12.74 0.01 -30.45
N LEU A 84 -13.82 0.57 -31.01
CA LEU A 84 -14.16 0.38 -32.42
C LEU A 84 -13.06 0.92 -33.34
N ALA A 85 -12.53 2.11 -33.04
CA ALA A 85 -11.43 2.70 -33.79
C ALA A 85 -10.16 1.83 -33.75
N LEU A 86 -9.82 1.27 -32.57
CA LEU A 86 -8.63 0.42 -32.41
C LEU A 86 -8.79 -0.98 -33.04
N VAL A 87 -10.01 -1.52 -33.06
CA VAL A 87 -10.32 -2.77 -33.77
C VAL A 87 -10.25 -2.56 -35.28
N ALA A 88 -10.80 -1.45 -35.78
CA ALA A 88 -10.70 -1.07 -37.19
C ALA A 88 -9.24 -0.89 -37.61
N TRP A 89 -8.44 -0.20 -36.79
CA TRP A 89 -7.01 -0.03 -37.03
C TRP A 89 -6.25 -1.36 -37.03
N ALA A 90 -6.51 -2.25 -36.06
CA ALA A 90 -5.86 -3.56 -36.01
C ALA A 90 -6.23 -4.47 -37.19
N LYS A 91 -7.45 -4.38 -37.72
CA LYS A 91 -7.92 -5.24 -38.83
C LYS A 91 -7.52 -4.72 -40.21
N TRP A 92 -7.57 -3.41 -40.44
CA TRP A 92 -7.45 -2.84 -41.79
C TRP A 92 -6.09 -2.19 -42.08
N TYR A 93 -5.29 -1.89 -41.05
CA TYR A 93 -3.98 -1.30 -41.25
C TYR A 93 -2.88 -2.38 -41.29
N LYS A 94 -2.04 -2.38 -42.33
CA LYS A 94 -0.97 -3.39 -42.54
C LYS A 94 0.06 -3.46 -41.40
N LYS A 95 0.22 -2.40 -40.60
CA LYS A 95 1.08 -2.38 -39.39
C LYS A 95 0.29 -2.44 -38.07
N GLY A 96 -1.01 -2.69 -38.13
CA GLY A 96 -1.85 -2.82 -36.93
C GLY A 96 -1.46 -4.05 -36.12
N SER A 97 -1.37 -3.90 -34.80
CA SER A 97 -1.03 -5.00 -33.89
C SER A 97 -2.00 -5.04 -32.72
N TYR A 98 -2.53 -6.23 -32.42
CA TYR A 98 -3.42 -6.44 -31.27
C TYR A 98 -2.76 -6.03 -29.94
N ALA A 99 -1.45 -6.23 -29.79
CA ALA A 99 -0.70 -5.80 -28.62
C ALA A 99 -0.70 -4.27 -28.47
N TRP A 100 -0.45 -3.55 -29.58
CA TRP A 100 -0.51 -2.10 -29.60
C TRP A 100 -1.93 -1.56 -29.41
N SER A 101 -2.96 -2.24 -29.93
CA SER A 101 -4.35 -1.85 -29.67
C SER A 101 -4.71 -1.93 -28.18
N LEU A 102 -4.24 -2.96 -27.46
CA LEU A 102 -4.44 -3.05 -26.00
C LEU A 102 -3.72 -1.93 -25.25
N THR A 103 -2.48 -1.61 -25.64
CA THR A 103 -1.71 -0.51 -25.04
C THR A 103 -2.33 0.85 -25.35
N CYS A 104 -2.74 1.10 -26.60
CA CYS A 104 -3.41 2.34 -26.99
C CYS A 104 -4.79 2.50 -26.32
N PHE A 105 -5.55 1.41 -26.18
CA PHE A 105 -6.80 1.41 -25.41
C PHE A 105 -6.53 1.83 -23.96
N SER A 106 -5.54 1.20 -23.31
CA SER A 106 -5.15 1.55 -21.96
C SER A 106 -4.74 3.02 -21.84
N LEU A 107 -3.85 3.50 -22.71
CA LEU A 107 -3.31 4.88 -22.69
C LEU A 107 -4.38 5.96 -22.90
N SER A 108 -5.40 5.68 -23.71
CA SER A 108 -6.43 6.66 -24.05
C SER A 108 -7.61 6.64 -23.08
N THR A 109 -7.94 5.49 -22.48
CA THR A 109 -9.20 5.31 -21.73
C THR A 109 -9.04 5.04 -20.23
N LEU A 110 -7.94 4.40 -19.80
CA LEU A 110 -7.81 3.92 -18.42
C LEU A 110 -6.99 4.89 -17.60
N ASN A 111 -7.69 5.69 -16.82
CA ASN A 111 -7.10 6.74 -16.00
C ASN A 111 -6.98 6.33 -14.52
N ASN A 112 -6.17 7.06 -13.78
CA ASN A 112 -5.97 6.85 -12.35
C ASN A 112 -7.06 7.50 -11.51
N THR A 113 -8.31 7.09 -11.74
CA THR A 113 -9.47 7.68 -11.09
C THR A 113 -9.46 7.47 -9.57
N LEU A 114 -9.08 6.28 -9.08
CA LEU A 114 -9.15 5.97 -7.65
C LEU A 114 -8.00 6.56 -6.82
N VAL A 115 -6.75 6.44 -7.30
CA VAL A 115 -5.59 6.86 -6.49
C VAL A 115 -5.37 8.37 -6.60
N VAL A 116 -5.49 8.94 -7.80
CA VAL A 116 -5.26 10.37 -8.06
C VAL A 116 -6.57 11.15 -8.21
N GLY A 117 -7.54 10.61 -8.95
CA GLY A 117 -8.79 11.31 -9.26
C GLY A 117 -9.65 11.64 -8.04
N VAL A 118 -9.87 10.68 -7.14
CA VAL A 118 -10.71 10.87 -5.94
C VAL A 118 -10.16 11.97 -5.03
N PRO A 119 -8.88 11.94 -4.57
CA PRO A 119 -8.34 13.03 -3.75
C PRO A 119 -8.36 14.38 -4.45
N LEU A 120 -8.03 14.42 -5.75
CA LEU A 120 -8.00 15.65 -6.55
C LEU A 120 -9.39 16.30 -6.64
N VAL A 121 -10.39 15.53 -7.08
CA VAL A 121 -11.73 16.04 -7.31
C VAL A 121 -12.43 16.38 -5.98
N MET A 122 -12.18 15.61 -4.93
CA MET A 122 -12.64 15.94 -3.58
C MET A 122 -12.09 17.30 -3.12
N ALA A 123 -10.81 17.58 -3.37
CA ALA A 123 -10.18 18.85 -3.01
C ALA A 123 -10.72 20.03 -3.83
N MET A 124 -11.06 19.82 -5.11
CA MET A 124 -11.49 20.88 -6.03
C MET A 124 -12.99 21.18 -5.98
N TYR A 125 -13.83 20.14 -5.92
CA TYR A 125 -15.27 20.25 -6.08
C TYR A 125 -16.06 19.72 -4.87
N GLY A 126 -15.42 19.00 -3.95
CA GLY A 126 -16.05 18.45 -2.76
C GLY A 126 -16.72 17.09 -2.99
N LYS A 127 -17.56 16.69 -2.03
CA LYS A 127 -18.07 15.32 -1.91
C LYS A 127 -18.93 14.85 -3.09
N TRP A 128 -19.80 15.71 -3.64
CA TRP A 128 -20.66 15.35 -4.77
C TRP A 128 -19.86 14.89 -6.00
N ALA A 129 -18.69 15.49 -6.23
CA ALA A 129 -17.84 15.17 -7.36
C ALA A 129 -17.00 13.92 -7.08
N GLN A 130 -16.54 13.73 -5.83
CA GLN A 130 -15.98 12.47 -5.38
C GLN A 130 -16.95 11.31 -5.64
N ASP A 131 -18.22 11.44 -5.27
CA ASP A 131 -19.21 10.37 -5.43
C ASP A 131 -19.39 9.99 -6.90
N LEU A 132 -19.46 10.96 -7.82
CA LEU A 132 -19.53 10.71 -9.27
C LEU A 132 -18.27 10.00 -9.82
N VAL A 133 -17.10 10.42 -9.35
CA VAL A 133 -15.80 9.84 -9.76
C VAL A 133 -15.65 8.41 -9.23
N VAL A 134 -16.17 8.12 -8.04
CA VAL A 134 -16.22 6.77 -7.47
C VAL A 134 -17.22 5.89 -8.25
N GLN A 135 -18.41 6.40 -8.59
CA GLN A 135 -19.35 5.65 -9.43
C GLN A 135 -18.71 5.23 -10.77
N LEU A 136 -17.95 6.15 -11.37
CA LEU A 136 -17.28 5.91 -12.62
C LEU A 136 -16.13 4.90 -12.50
N SER A 137 -15.36 4.97 -11.40
CA SER A 137 -14.27 4.03 -11.16
C SER A 137 -14.77 2.60 -10.90
N VAL A 138 -15.95 2.44 -10.32
CA VAL A 138 -16.62 1.15 -10.16
C VAL A 138 -16.94 0.54 -11.53
N VAL A 139 -17.57 1.31 -12.43
CA VAL A 139 -17.84 0.85 -13.80
C VAL A 139 -16.53 0.55 -14.54
N GLN A 140 -15.51 1.39 -14.37
CA GLN A 140 -14.18 1.13 -14.92
C GLN A 140 -13.54 -0.16 -14.41
N SER A 141 -13.71 -0.47 -13.13
CA SER A 141 -13.13 -1.68 -12.54
C SER A 141 -13.87 -2.94 -12.99
N ILE A 142 -15.20 -2.89 -13.08
CA ILE A 142 -16.03 -4.04 -13.47
C ILE A 142 -15.96 -4.31 -14.97
N VAL A 143 -16.10 -3.27 -15.79
CA VAL A 143 -16.25 -3.43 -17.24
C VAL A 143 -14.92 -3.26 -17.96
N TRP A 144 -14.26 -2.12 -17.76
CA TRP A 144 -13.13 -1.72 -18.60
C TRP A 144 -11.83 -2.44 -18.22
N ASN A 145 -11.56 -2.62 -16.93
CA ASN A 145 -10.44 -3.44 -16.47
C ASN A 145 -10.64 -4.92 -16.82
N ALA A 146 -11.86 -5.46 -16.68
CA ALA A 146 -12.16 -6.83 -17.11
C ALA A 146 -11.97 -7.00 -18.63
N THR A 147 -12.36 -6.00 -19.43
CA THR A 147 -12.13 -6.00 -20.88
C THR A 147 -10.65 -5.98 -21.23
N LEU A 148 -9.84 -5.17 -20.53
CA LEU A 148 -8.38 -5.16 -20.70
C LEU A 148 -7.78 -6.53 -20.32
N LEU A 149 -8.12 -7.06 -19.14
CA LEU A 149 -7.64 -8.35 -18.65
C LEU A 149 -8.04 -9.50 -19.58
N PHE A 150 -9.27 -9.46 -20.12
CA PHE A 150 -9.72 -10.40 -21.14
C PHE A 150 -8.82 -10.34 -22.38
N GLY A 151 -8.53 -9.13 -22.89
CA GLY A 151 -7.62 -8.95 -24.03
C GLY A 151 -6.20 -9.43 -23.76
N LEU A 152 -5.69 -9.21 -22.54
CA LEU A 152 -4.37 -9.67 -22.10
C LEU A 152 -4.29 -11.21 -21.99
N GLU A 153 -5.31 -11.85 -21.40
CA GLU A 153 -5.40 -13.30 -21.33
C GLU A 153 -5.56 -13.93 -22.71
N LEU A 154 -6.37 -13.32 -23.58
CA LEU A 154 -6.52 -13.78 -24.95
C LEU A 154 -5.19 -13.71 -25.71
N ARG A 155 -4.45 -12.60 -25.60
CA ARG A 155 -3.10 -12.46 -26.17
C ARG A 155 -2.16 -13.55 -25.65
N LYS A 156 -2.13 -13.75 -24.33
CA LYS A 156 -1.26 -14.76 -23.71
C LYS A 156 -1.62 -16.17 -24.19
N ALA A 157 -2.90 -16.49 -24.28
CA ALA A 157 -3.37 -17.77 -24.77
C ALA A 157 -3.03 -17.99 -26.25
N LEU A 158 -3.20 -16.97 -27.10
CA LEU A 158 -2.81 -17.02 -28.51
C LEU A 158 -1.29 -17.22 -28.69
N ASN A 159 -0.48 -16.49 -27.93
CA ASN A 159 0.98 -16.62 -27.97
C ASN A 159 1.46 -18.02 -27.53
N ASN A 160 0.81 -18.61 -26.52
CA ASN A 160 1.12 -19.97 -26.08
C ASN A 160 0.79 -21.00 -27.18
N VAL A 161 -0.33 -20.80 -27.90
CA VAL A 161 -0.70 -21.68 -29.02
C VAL A 161 0.29 -21.54 -30.17
N SER A 162 0.77 -20.33 -30.48
CA SER A 162 1.80 -20.15 -31.52
C SER A 162 3.15 -20.77 -31.13
N THR A 163 3.57 -20.67 -29.87
CA THR A 163 4.82 -21.33 -29.40
C THR A 163 4.71 -22.85 -29.42
N MET A 164 3.55 -23.42 -29.07
CA MET A 164 3.30 -24.86 -29.20
C MET A 164 3.37 -25.33 -30.66
N LYS A 165 2.84 -24.53 -31.61
CA LYS A 165 2.96 -24.84 -33.04
C LYS A 165 4.41 -24.79 -33.53
N GLU A 166 5.19 -23.78 -33.14
CA GLU A 166 6.61 -23.69 -33.51
C GLU A 166 7.46 -24.83 -32.92
N THR A 167 7.12 -25.29 -31.71
CA THR A 167 7.83 -26.40 -31.05
C THR A 167 7.51 -27.73 -31.73
N GLN A 168 6.25 -27.97 -32.13
CA GLN A 168 5.84 -29.16 -32.89
C GLN A 168 6.40 -29.17 -34.33
N VAL A 169 6.55 -28.00 -34.96
CA VAL A 169 7.13 -27.88 -36.32
C VAL A 169 8.64 -28.14 -36.33
N LYS A 170 9.36 -27.93 -35.21
CA LYS A 170 10.77 -28.31 -35.09
C LYS A 170 11.02 -29.81 -34.96
N ASP A 171 10.02 -30.58 -34.54
CA ASP A 171 10.13 -32.04 -34.38
C ASP A 171 9.56 -32.83 -35.55
N VAL A 172 8.87 -32.19 -36.52
CA VAL A 172 8.17 -32.90 -37.59
C VAL A 172 8.19 -32.09 -38.90
N GLU A 173 9.27 -32.23 -39.66
CA GLU A 173 9.33 -31.89 -41.09
C GLU A 173 8.78 -33.03 -41.98
N ALA A 174 8.11 -34.01 -41.37
CA ALA A 174 7.47 -35.12 -42.05
C ALA A 174 6.12 -35.45 -41.39
N ILE A 175 5.06 -34.72 -41.76
CA ILE A 175 3.69 -35.22 -42.00
C ILE A 175 2.83 -33.99 -42.36
N LEU A 176 2.57 -33.91 -43.65
CA LEU A 176 1.51 -33.20 -44.38
C LEU A 176 0.41 -32.51 -43.54
N GLU A 177 0.21 -31.23 -43.89
CA GLU A 177 -1.08 -30.55 -44.01
C GLU A 177 -2.22 -31.05 -43.10
N SER A 178 -2.23 -30.59 -41.85
CA SER A 178 -3.44 -30.54 -41.04
C SER A 178 -3.78 -29.09 -40.74
N ASP A 179 -4.65 -28.51 -41.57
CA ASP A 179 -5.31 -27.22 -41.38
C ASP A 179 -6.33 -27.30 -40.21
N SER A 180 -5.85 -27.61 -39.00
CA SER A 180 -6.68 -27.56 -37.81
C SER A 180 -6.89 -26.09 -37.44
N LYS A 181 -7.95 -25.50 -37.99
CA LYS A 181 -8.52 -24.24 -37.48
C LYS A 181 -8.67 -24.38 -35.96
N ILE A 182 -7.88 -23.60 -35.22
CA ILE A 182 -7.97 -23.52 -33.76
C ILE A 182 -9.43 -23.23 -33.43
N SER A 183 -10.12 -24.15 -32.76
CA SER A 183 -11.51 -23.89 -32.37
C SER A 183 -11.51 -22.75 -31.35
N LEU A 184 -12.10 -21.62 -31.74
CA LEU A 184 -12.13 -20.41 -30.92
C LEU A 184 -12.91 -20.62 -29.62
N LEU A 185 -13.87 -21.54 -29.62
CA LEU A 185 -14.76 -21.79 -28.48
C LEU A 185 -14.04 -22.33 -27.22
N PRO A 186 -13.21 -23.39 -27.28
CA PRO A 186 -12.45 -23.83 -26.10
C PRO A 186 -11.40 -22.81 -25.66
N LEU A 187 -10.75 -22.10 -26.59
CA LEU A 187 -9.83 -21.01 -26.24
C LEU A 187 -10.56 -19.92 -25.44
N MET A 188 -11.73 -19.49 -25.93
CA MET A 188 -12.58 -18.51 -25.25
C MET A 188 -13.05 -19.01 -23.88
N LYS A 189 -13.40 -20.30 -23.74
CA LYS A 189 -13.78 -20.89 -22.46
C LYS A 189 -12.64 -20.84 -21.44
N VAL A 190 -11.40 -21.15 -21.87
CA VAL A 190 -10.21 -21.06 -21.01
C VAL A 190 -9.95 -19.62 -20.57
N VAL A 191 -10.02 -18.67 -21.51
CA VAL A 191 -9.80 -17.24 -21.23
C VAL A 191 -10.83 -16.70 -20.24
N TRP A 192 -12.12 -17.01 -20.43
CA TRP A 192 -13.19 -16.59 -19.52
C TRP A 192 -13.03 -17.20 -18.13
N LEU A 193 -12.64 -18.48 -18.03
CA LEU A 193 -12.39 -19.11 -16.73
C LEU A 193 -11.20 -18.47 -16.01
N LYS A 194 -10.13 -18.13 -16.72
CA LYS A 194 -8.97 -17.41 -16.16
C LYS A 194 -9.34 -16.00 -15.71
N LEU A 195 -10.16 -15.29 -16.49
CA LEU A 195 -10.67 -13.97 -16.15
C LEU A 195 -11.54 -14.01 -14.89
N ALA A 196 -12.45 -14.99 -14.79
CA ALA A 196 -13.33 -15.15 -13.62
C ALA A 196 -12.54 -15.48 -12.34
N ARG A 197 -11.39 -16.16 -12.47
CA ARG A 197 -10.46 -16.44 -11.37
C ARG A 197 -9.52 -15.28 -11.06
N ASN A 198 -9.53 -14.19 -11.85
CA ASN A 198 -8.67 -13.04 -11.62
C ASN A 198 -9.16 -12.25 -10.39
N PRO A 199 -8.27 -11.94 -9.43
CA PRO A 199 -8.67 -11.27 -8.18
C PRO A 199 -9.25 -9.89 -8.35
N ASN A 200 -8.83 -9.15 -9.37
CA ASN A 200 -9.37 -7.82 -9.64
C ASN A 200 -10.82 -7.90 -10.16
N VAL A 201 -11.14 -8.95 -10.91
CA VAL A 201 -12.49 -9.15 -11.48
C VAL A 201 -13.45 -9.58 -10.38
N TYR A 202 -13.14 -10.64 -9.64
CA TYR A 202 -14.06 -11.09 -8.59
C TYR A 202 -14.17 -10.06 -7.45
N ALA A 203 -13.11 -9.31 -7.11
CA ALA A 203 -13.21 -8.24 -6.10
C ALA A 203 -14.20 -7.15 -6.54
N SER A 204 -14.16 -6.75 -7.81
CA SER A 204 -15.11 -5.77 -8.34
C SER A 204 -16.55 -6.30 -8.35
N VAL A 205 -16.73 -7.58 -8.73
CA VAL A 205 -18.04 -8.25 -8.75
C VAL A 205 -18.60 -8.43 -7.34
N LEU A 206 -17.81 -8.97 -6.40
CA LEU A 206 -18.22 -9.12 -5.01
C LEU A 206 -18.53 -7.77 -4.36
N GLY A 207 -17.75 -6.73 -4.68
CA GLY A 207 -17.97 -5.38 -4.18
C GLY A 207 -19.31 -4.80 -4.64
N ILE A 208 -19.65 -4.93 -5.92
CA ILE A 208 -20.93 -4.42 -6.45
C ILE A 208 -22.10 -5.27 -5.96
N THR A 209 -21.94 -6.59 -5.87
CA THR A 209 -22.96 -7.48 -5.30
C THR A 209 -23.25 -7.11 -3.86
N TRP A 210 -22.22 -6.93 -3.02
CA TRP A 210 -22.39 -6.48 -1.64
C TRP A 210 -23.06 -5.12 -1.58
N SER A 211 -22.61 -4.16 -2.40
CA SER A 211 -23.18 -2.82 -2.48
C SER A 211 -24.67 -2.83 -2.85
N LEU A 212 -25.09 -3.68 -3.80
CA LEU A 212 -26.50 -3.85 -4.17
C LEU A 212 -27.34 -4.42 -3.01
N ILE A 213 -26.82 -5.42 -2.31
CA ILE A 213 -27.46 -6.07 -1.16
C ILE A 213 -27.58 -5.09 0.01
N ALA A 214 -26.46 -4.47 0.40
CA ALA A 214 -26.35 -3.55 1.53
C ALA A 214 -27.27 -2.33 1.34
N ASN A 215 -27.28 -1.72 0.15
CA ASN A 215 -28.14 -0.57 -0.12
C ASN A 215 -29.62 -0.94 -0.30
N ARG A 216 -29.94 -2.18 -0.72
CA ARG A 216 -31.33 -2.63 -0.87
C ARG A 216 -31.98 -2.92 0.47
N TRP A 217 -31.24 -3.52 1.39
CA TRP A 217 -31.73 -3.93 2.71
C TRP A 217 -31.25 -3.01 3.85
N HIS A 218 -30.56 -1.92 3.54
CA HIS A 218 -29.96 -0.99 4.52
C HIS A 218 -29.09 -1.70 5.57
N ILE A 219 -28.29 -2.66 5.12
CA ILE A 219 -27.39 -3.45 5.98
C ILE A 219 -26.03 -2.76 6.01
N GLU A 220 -25.56 -2.40 7.21
CA GLU A 220 -24.19 -1.93 7.41
C GLU A 220 -23.21 -3.10 7.46
N MET A 221 -22.02 -2.92 6.90
CA MET A 221 -20.99 -3.97 6.95
C MET A 221 -20.51 -4.15 8.39
N PRO A 222 -20.44 -5.40 8.91
CA PRO A 222 -19.89 -5.64 10.24
C PRO A 222 -18.48 -5.06 10.36
N THR A 223 -18.20 -4.34 11.46
CA THR A 223 -16.93 -3.64 11.68
C THR A 223 -15.70 -4.56 11.61
N VAL A 224 -15.86 -5.83 11.96
CA VAL A 224 -14.82 -6.87 11.83
C VAL A 224 -14.43 -7.11 10.37
N VAL A 225 -15.42 -7.20 9.48
CA VAL A 225 -15.21 -7.41 8.04
C VAL A 225 -14.64 -6.14 7.42
N GLU A 226 -15.23 -4.98 7.72
CA GLU A 226 -14.75 -3.68 7.22
C GLU A 226 -13.31 -3.42 7.68
N GLY A 227 -13.01 -3.62 8.96
CA GLY A 227 -11.66 -3.45 9.51
C GLY A 227 -10.64 -4.36 8.81
N SER A 228 -11.00 -5.61 8.54
CA SER A 228 -10.12 -6.57 7.85
C SER A 228 -9.80 -6.13 6.42
N ILE A 229 -10.81 -5.69 5.67
CA ILE A 229 -10.64 -5.17 4.30
C ILE A 229 -9.78 -3.90 4.31
N LEU A 230 -10.05 -2.99 5.26
CA LEU A 230 -9.39 -1.69 5.34
C LEU A 230 -7.89 -1.80 5.59
N ILE A 231 -7.41 -2.84 6.27
CA ILE A 231 -5.97 -2.99 6.55
C ILE A 231 -5.17 -3.21 5.26
N ILE A 232 -5.68 -4.04 4.34
CA ILE A 232 -5.03 -4.27 3.03
C ILE A 232 -5.38 -3.15 2.04
N SER A 233 -6.65 -2.70 2.01
CA SER A 233 -7.09 -1.60 1.12
C SER A 233 -6.26 -0.32 1.33
N LYS A 234 -6.03 0.08 2.59
CA LYS A 234 -5.25 1.29 2.91
C LYS A 234 -3.80 1.24 2.43
N ALA A 235 -3.24 0.05 2.22
CA ALA A 235 -1.92 -0.12 1.61
C ALA A 235 -1.92 0.12 0.10
N GLY A 236 -3.06 -0.05 -0.58
CA GLY A 236 -3.23 -0.07 -2.04
C GLY A 236 -2.52 1.06 -2.78
N ALA A 237 -2.90 2.30 -2.48
CA ALA A 237 -2.34 3.48 -3.14
C ALA A 237 -0.83 3.60 -2.92
N GLY A 238 -0.35 3.45 -1.68
CA GLY A 238 1.06 3.61 -1.31
C GLY A 238 1.94 2.53 -1.93
N THR A 239 1.55 1.25 -1.82
CA THR A 239 2.31 0.13 -2.38
C THR A 239 2.30 0.12 -3.91
N ALA A 240 1.20 0.57 -4.54
CA ALA A 240 1.14 0.66 -6.00
C ALA A 240 2.08 1.75 -6.54
N MET A 241 2.11 2.92 -5.92
CA MET A 241 3.06 3.99 -6.28
C MET A 241 4.51 3.59 -5.97
N PHE A 242 4.76 2.91 -4.85
CA PHE A 242 6.08 2.39 -4.50
C PHE A 242 6.57 1.34 -5.51
N SER A 243 5.75 0.34 -5.84
CA SER A 243 6.03 -0.70 -6.84
C SER A 243 6.35 -0.10 -8.21
N MET A 244 5.64 0.96 -8.56
CA MET A 244 5.92 1.71 -9.79
C MET A 244 7.31 2.39 -9.76
N GLY A 245 7.68 2.99 -8.63
CA GLY A 245 9.02 3.55 -8.43
C GLY A 245 10.13 2.50 -8.55
N LEU A 246 9.92 1.30 -7.99
CA LEU A 246 10.83 0.16 -8.14
C LEU A 246 11.06 -0.19 -9.61
N PHE A 247 9.99 -0.33 -10.39
CA PHE A 247 10.08 -0.67 -11.81
C PHE A 247 10.85 0.39 -12.59
N MET A 248 10.63 1.67 -12.31
CA MET A 248 11.36 2.77 -12.95
C MET A 248 12.87 2.71 -12.67
N ALA A 249 13.26 2.37 -11.45
CA ALA A 249 14.67 2.31 -11.07
C ALA A 249 15.43 1.15 -11.72
N LEU A 250 14.72 0.08 -12.09
CA LEU A 250 15.27 -1.06 -12.84
C LEU A 250 15.55 -0.73 -14.31
N GLN A 251 14.94 0.32 -14.86
CA GLN A 251 15.20 0.74 -16.23
C GLN A 251 16.56 1.44 -16.34
N GLU A 252 17.29 1.22 -17.43
CA GLU A 252 18.58 1.90 -17.66
C GLU A 252 18.40 3.41 -17.85
N LYS A 253 17.26 3.81 -18.42
CA LYS A 253 16.87 5.19 -18.70
C LYS A 253 15.52 5.50 -18.03
N ALA A 254 15.38 6.72 -17.51
CA ALA A 254 14.12 7.20 -16.93
C ALA A 254 12.95 7.20 -17.94
N ILE A 255 13.27 7.32 -19.24
CA ILE A 255 12.34 7.12 -20.37
C ILE A 255 12.76 5.85 -21.09
N ALA A 256 12.20 4.71 -20.66
CA ALA A 256 12.57 3.40 -21.21
C ALA A 256 12.15 3.25 -22.69
N CYS A 257 10.96 3.74 -23.06
CA CYS A 257 10.41 3.57 -24.40
C CYS A 257 10.87 4.61 -25.46
N GLY A 258 11.78 5.52 -25.09
CA GLY A 258 12.22 6.63 -25.95
C GLY A 258 11.21 7.78 -26.11
N PRO A 259 11.64 8.93 -26.67
CA PRO A 259 10.84 10.16 -26.70
C PRO A 259 9.60 10.07 -27.60
N SER A 260 9.69 9.39 -28.75
CA SER A 260 8.58 9.30 -29.72
C SER A 260 7.36 8.55 -29.15
N LEU A 261 7.58 7.39 -28.53
CA LEU A 261 6.50 6.62 -27.90
C LEU A 261 5.94 7.31 -26.65
N THR A 262 6.78 8.06 -25.94
CA THR A 262 6.34 8.89 -24.81
C THR A 262 5.38 9.98 -25.30
N VAL A 263 5.77 10.75 -26.32
CA VAL A 263 4.92 11.80 -26.91
C VAL A 263 3.60 11.22 -27.42
N LEU A 264 3.64 10.08 -28.11
CA LEU A 264 2.43 9.38 -28.54
C LEU A 264 1.51 9.04 -27.36
N GLY A 265 2.05 8.47 -26.29
CA GLY A 265 1.27 8.16 -25.08
C GLY A 265 0.67 9.40 -24.42
N MET A 266 1.42 10.52 -24.39
CA MET A 266 0.93 11.79 -23.85
C MET A 266 -0.20 12.39 -24.70
N ILE A 267 -0.09 12.33 -26.03
CA ILE A 267 -1.15 12.78 -26.96
C ILE A 267 -2.40 11.90 -26.77
N LEU A 268 -2.24 10.58 -26.75
CA LEU A 268 -3.37 9.67 -26.54
C LEU A 268 -4.06 9.93 -25.20
N ARG A 269 -3.29 10.17 -24.14
CA ARG A 269 -3.83 10.37 -22.78
C ARG A 269 -4.46 11.73 -22.57
N PHE A 270 -3.78 12.81 -22.93
CA PHE A 270 -4.18 14.18 -22.58
C PHE A 270 -4.92 14.91 -23.67
N ILE A 271 -4.90 14.43 -24.92
CA ILE A 271 -5.61 15.06 -26.03
C ILE A 271 -6.75 14.15 -26.48
N VAL A 272 -6.44 12.93 -26.92
CA VAL A 272 -7.44 12.02 -27.50
C VAL A 272 -8.48 11.59 -26.46
N GLY A 273 -8.05 11.14 -25.27
CA GLY A 273 -8.96 10.73 -24.19
C GLY A 273 -9.98 11.81 -23.79
N PRO A 274 -9.53 13.03 -23.41
CA PRO A 274 -10.42 14.16 -23.12
C PRO A 274 -11.28 14.59 -24.30
N ALA A 275 -10.75 14.62 -25.53
CA ALA A 275 -11.52 15.00 -26.70
C ALA A 275 -12.68 14.04 -26.97
N VAL A 276 -12.43 12.72 -26.97
CA VAL A 276 -13.48 11.72 -27.20
C VAL A 276 -14.49 11.72 -26.05
N THR A 277 -14.05 11.92 -24.80
CA THR A 277 -14.96 12.02 -23.65
C THR A 277 -15.83 13.27 -23.73
N THR A 278 -15.27 14.39 -24.19
CA THR A 278 -16.02 15.63 -24.44
C THR A 278 -17.09 15.42 -25.50
N LEU A 279 -16.74 14.74 -26.62
CA LEU A 279 -17.70 14.38 -27.66
C LEU A 279 -18.81 13.46 -27.13
N GLY A 280 -18.47 12.39 -26.39
CA GLY A 280 -19.46 11.50 -25.77
C GLY A 280 -20.37 12.22 -24.78
N ALA A 281 -19.81 13.12 -23.98
CA ALA A 281 -20.57 13.95 -23.04
C ALA A 281 -21.53 14.92 -23.74
N PHE A 282 -21.13 15.52 -24.87
CA PHE A 282 -22.01 16.35 -25.68
C PHE A 282 -23.14 15.55 -26.34
N VAL A 283 -22.85 14.36 -26.88
CA VAL A 283 -23.85 13.48 -27.51
C VAL A 283 -24.91 13.03 -26.51
N ILE A 284 -24.51 12.73 -25.26
CA ILE A 284 -25.43 12.36 -24.17
C ILE A 284 -26.13 13.60 -23.55
N GLY A 285 -25.72 14.82 -23.90
CA GLY A 285 -26.32 16.06 -23.42
C GLY A 285 -25.94 16.42 -21.98
N LEU A 286 -24.74 16.06 -21.52
CA LEU A 286 -24.22 16.52 -20.23
C LEU A 286 -24.01 18.05 -20.25
N ARG A 287 -24.46 18.74 -19.20
CA ARG A 287 -24.35 20.20 -19.06
C ARG A 287 -23.79 20.59 -17.69
N GLY A 288 -23.28 21.82 -17.60
CA GLY A 288 -22.85 22.44 -16.34
C GLY A 288 -21.66 21.72 -15.68
N ASN A 289 -21.67 21.65 -14.34
CA ASN A 289 -20.55 21.13 -13.55
C ASN A 289 -20.24 19.64 -13.81
N VAL A 290 -21.25 18.84 -14.18
CA VAL A 290 -21.06 17.41 -14.50
C VAL A 290 -20.26 17.21 -15.79
N LEU A 291 -20.46 18.07 -16.80
CA LEU A 291 -19.66 18.07 -18.02
C LEU A 291 -18.21 18.46 -17.71
N ARG A 292 -17.99 19.51 -16.91
CA ARG A 292 -16.64 19.94 -16.50
C ARG A 292 -15.91 18.81 -15.77
N LEU A 293 -16.61 18.13 -14.86
CA LEU A 293 -16.08 17.00 -14.13
C LEU A 293 -15.72 15.82 -15.06
N ALA A 294 -16.54 15.53 -16.06
CA ALA A 294 -16.27 14.49 -17.07
C ALA A 294 -14.94 14.75 -17.80
N ILE A 295 -14.73 16.00 -18.24
CA ILE A 295 -13.53 16.39 -18.98
C ILE A 295 -12.28 16.35 -18.09
N ILE A 296 -12.38 16.86 -16.85
CA ILE A 296 -11.28 16.84 -15.88
C ILE A 296 -10.91 15.40 -15.52
N GLN A 297 -11.91 14.53 -15.31
CA GLN A 297 -11.68 13.11 -15.03
C GLN A 297 -11.02 12.42 -16.24
N ALA A 298 -11.44 12.73 -17.46
CA ALA A 298 -10.81 12.23 -18.67
C ALA A 298 -9.36 12.71 -18.84
N ALA A 299 -8.97 13.83 -18.24
CA ALA A 299 -7.61 14.40 -18.27
C ALA A 299 -6.70 13.99 -17.10
N LEU A 300 -7.16 13.09 -16.21
CA LEU A 300 -6.33 12.54 -15.12
C LEU A 300 -5.08 11.81 -15.64
N PRO A 301 -4.07 11.51 -14.82
CA PRO A 301 -2.97 10.66 -15.27
C PRO A 301 -3.40 9.23 -15.59
N GLN A 302 -2.52 8.49 -16.28
CA GLN A 302 -2.73 7.10 -16.67
C GLN A 302 -2.90 6.18 -15.44
N SER A 303 -3.71 5.12 -15.56
CA SER A 303 -3.97 4.16 -14.49
C SER A 303 -2.73 3.36 -14.07
N ILE A 304 -2.42 3.38 -12.77
CA ILE A 304 -1.35 2.55 -12.17
C ILE A 304 -1.71 1.05 -12.29
N ALA A 305 -2.99 0.70 -12.12
CA ALA A 305 -3.45 -0.69 -12.25
C ALA A 305 -3.18 -1.25 -13.65
N SER A 306 -3.35 -0.42 -14.69
CA SER A 306 -3.05 -0.83 -16.07
C SER A 306 -1.56 -1.11 -16.28
N PHE A 307 -0.67 -0.31 -15.68
CA PHE A 307 0.76 -0.60 -15.68
C PHE A 307 1.07 -1.93 -14.96
N ILE A 308 0.47 -2.17 -13.80
CA ILE A 308 0.68 -3.40 -13.02
C ILE A 308 0.23 -4.63 -13.80
N PHE A 309 -0.93 -4.57 -14.48
CA PHE A 309 -1.38 -5.64 -15.36
C PHE A 309 -0.46 -5.81 -16.56
N ALA A 310 -0.04 -4.72 -17.19
CA ALA A 310 0.91 -4.78 -18.30
C ALA A 310 2.25 -5.42 -17.91
N LYS A 311 2.76 -5.16 -16.70
CA LYS A 311 3.95 -5.82 -16.16
C LYS A 311 3.68 -7.32 -15.93
N GLU A 312 2.58 -7.68 -15.28
CA GLU A 312 2.23 -9.08 -15.00
C GLU A 312 2.00 -9.91 -16.28
N TYR A 313 1.45 -9.30 -17.32
CA TYR A 313 1.15 -9.95 -18.60
C TYR A 313 2.22 -9.73 -19.68
N GLY A 314 3.34 -9.07 -19.36
CA GLY A 314 4.43 -8.80 -20.31
C GLY A 314 3.97 -8.03 -21.56
N LEU A 315 3.21 -6.95 -21.39
CA LEU A 315 2.73 -6.08 -22.48
C LEU A 315 3.21 -4.64 -22.28
N HIS A 316 4.22 -4.20 -23.02
CA HIS A 316 4.64 -2.79 -23.11
C HIS A 316 4.70 -2.05 -21.74
N ALA A 317 5.18 -2.74 -20.70
CA ALA A 317 5.23 -2.23 -19.33
C ALA A 317 6.06 -0.94 -19.23
N GLU A 318 7.13 -0.84 -20.02
CA GLU A 318 7.94 0.37 -20.16
C GLU A 318 7.12 1.58 -20.63
N VAL A 319 6.36 1.45 -21.73
CA VAL A 319 5.52 2.52 -22.28
C VAL A 319 4.47 2.96 -21.27
N LEU A 320 3.79 2.02 -20.61
CA LEU A 320 2.74 2.32 -19.64
C LEU A 320 3.33 2.92 -18.35
N SER A 321 4.49 2.47 -17.89
CA SER A 321 5.17 3.07 -16.74
C SER A 321 5.56 4.52 -17.02
N THR A 322 6.17 4.81 -18.17
CA THR A 322 6.53 6.17 -18.60
C THR A 322 5.28 7.04 -18.75
N ALA A 323 4.20 6.54 -19.35
CA ALA A 323 2.94 7.28 -19.48
C ALA A 323 2.31 7.61 -18.12
N VAL A 324 2.39 6.72 -17.13
CA VAL A 324 1.92 7.01 -15.78
C VAL A 324 2.84 8.02 -15.08
N ILE A 325 4.17 7.92 -15.17
CA ILE A 325 5.09 8.89 -14.52
C ILE A 325 4.95 10.28 -15.13
N PHE A 326 5.21 10.39 -16.43
CA PHE A 326 5.15 11.67 -17.13
C PHE A 326 3.72 12.19 -17.19
N GLY A 327 2.75 11.29 -17.34
CA GLY A 327 1.35 11.66 -17.24
C GLY A 327 1.01 12.24 -15.88
N THR A 328 1.50 11.67 -14.78
CA THR A 328 1.24 12.25 -13.46
C THR A 328 1.92 13.61 -13.33
N LEU A 329 3.21 13.74 -13.68
CA LEU A 329 3.95 15.01 -13.63
C LEU A 329 3.32 16.13 -14.48
N VAL A 330 2.93 15.80 -15.71
CA VAL A 330 2.34 16.74 -16.68
C VAL A 330 0.85 16.95 -16.41
N SER A 331 0.17 16.02 -15.73
CA SER A 331 -1.27 16.17 -15.46
C SER A 331 -1.56 17.40 -14.62
N LEU A 332 -0.72 17.76 -13.65
CA LEU A 332 -0.95 18.92 -12.79
C LEU A 332 -1.05 20.24 -13.59
N PRO A 333 -0.05 20.62 -14.42
CA PRO A 333 -0.17 21.80 -15.29
C PRO A 333 -1.25 21.64 -16.37
N VAL A 334 -1.46 20.44 -16.93
CA VAL A 334 -2.48 20.20 -17.96
C VAL A 334 -3.90 20.32 -17.39
N LEU A 335 -4.16 19.82 -16.18
CA LEU A 335 -5.44 19.94 -15.48
C LEU A 335 -5.75 21.40 -15.16
N ILE A 336 -4.74 22.18 -14.74
CA ILE A 336 -4.87 23.63 -14.56
C ILE A 336 -5.21 24.29 -15.91
N GLY A 337 -4.52 23.92 -17.00
CA GLY A 337 -4.80 24.41 -18.35
C GLY A 337 -6.22 24.11 -18.81
N TYR A 338 -6.66 22.84 -18.71
CA TYR A 338 -8.03 22.44 -19.03
C TYR A 338 -9.05 23.19 -18.17
N PHE A 339 -8.79 23.36 -16.88
CA PHE A 339 -9.67 24.11 -15.99
C PHE A 339 -9.79 25.58 -16.40
N ILE A 340 -8.68 26.22 -16.79
CA ILE A 340 -8.68 27.61 -17.29
C ILE A 340 -9.46 27.71 -18.60
N VAL A 341 -9.21 26.82 -19.57
CA VAL A 341 -9.89 26.79 -20.88
C VAL A 341 -11.39 26.55 -20.72
N ILE A 342 -11.80 25.61 -19.87
CA ILE A 342 -13.22 25.35 -19.55
C ILE A 342 -13.84 26.50 -18.77
N GLY A 343 -13.06 27.20 -17.95
CA GLY A 343 -13.47 28.41 -17.24
C GLY A 343 -13.73 29.59 -18.19
N PHE A 344 -12.97 29.68 -19.29
CA PHE A 344 -13.12 30.71 -20.33
C PHE A 344 -14.28 30.42 -21.31
N LEU A 345 -14.56 29.15 -21.63
CA LEU A 345 -15.64 28.76 -22.56
C LEU A 345 -17.07 28.90 -22.01
N ALA A 346 -17.24 29.37 -20.77
CA ALA A 346 -18.53 29.35 -20.08
C ALA A 346 -18.97 30.70 -19.47
N SER A 347 -18.42 31.83 -19.91
CA SER A 347 -18.94 33.14 -19.54
C SER A 347 -18.61 34.20 -20.59
N ASP A 348 -19.65 34.69 -21.28
CA ASP A 348 -19.73 36.12 -21.59
C ASP A 348 -19.79 36.88 -20.25
N GLY A 349 -19.03 37.96 -20.12
CA GLY A 349 -19.02 38.80 -18.92
C GLY A 349 -17.68 39.47 -18.65
N ILE A 350 -17.44 40.59 -19.34
CA ILE A 350 -16.48 41.62 -18.94
C ILE A 350 -16.89 42.12 -17.55
N ALA A 351 -16.17 41.72 -16.50
CA ALA A 351 -15.91 42.48 -15.26
C ALA A 351 -15.44 41.54 -14.14
N LYS A 352 -14.16 41.66 -13.75
CA LYS A 352 -13.67 41.67 -12.34
C LYS A 352 -12.14 41.56 -12.34
N VAL A 353 -11.49 42.65 -12.76
CA VAL A 353 -10.07 42.94 -12.52
C VAL A 353 -9.87 43.72 -11.21
N ILE A 354 -10.93 44.05 -10.47
CA ILE A 354 -10.85 44.86 -9.25
C ILE A 354 -11.18 44.00 -8.03
N THR A 355 -10.26 43.11 -7.65
CA THR A 355 -10.14 42.63 -6.25
C THR A 355 -8.72 42.10 -6.00
N ILE A 356 -7.71 42.83 -6.46
CA ILE A 356 -6.31 42.67 -6.03
C ILE A 356 -5.94 43.75 -4.97
N LEU A 357 -6.89 44.59 -4.58
CA LEU A 357 -6.68 45.71 -3.66
C LEU A 357 -7.72 45.74 -2.53
N VAL A 358 -7.71 44.71 -1.67
CA VAL A 358 -7.96 44.87 -0.21
C VAL A 358 -7.19 43.77 0.51
N LEU A 359 -5.86 43.83 0.41
CA LEU A 359 -4.93 43.04 1.23
C LEU A 359 -3.94 44.02 1.87
N ALA A 360 -4.48 44.96 2.63
CA ALA A 360 -3.72 45.77 3.56
C ALA A 360 -4.72 46.41 4.54
N ILE A 361 -4.96 45.73 5.66
CA ILE A 361 -5.15 46.29 7.02
C ILE A 361 -5.39 45.11 7.99
N TRP A 362 -4.31 44.76 8.67
CA TRP A 362 -4.20 44.57 10.12
C TRP A 362 -5.01 43.48 10.85
N VAL A 363 -4.28 42.43 11.26
CA VAL A 363 -4.01 42.08 12.67
C VAL A 363 -4.92 42.74 13.72
N LYS A 364 -5.93 42.03 14.23
CA LYS A 364 -6.07 41.61 15.66
C LYS A 364 -7.49 41.12 15.98
N PHE A 365 -7.51 40.01 16.73
CA PHE A 365 -8.53 39.55 17.69
C PHE A 365 -9.93 39.16 17.19
N GLY A 366 -10.18 37.85 17.25
CA GLY A 366 -11.48 37.25 17.54
C GLY A 366 -11.27 35.93 18.30
N ARG A 367 -11.79 35.83 19.52
CA ARG A 367 -11.48 34.81 20.54
C ARG A 367 -12.55 33.70 20.58
N LYS A 368 -12.10 32.50 21.00
CA LYS A 368 -12.79 31.35 21.63
C LYS A 368 -13.72 30.44 20.79
N GLY A 369 -13.31 29.17 20.72
CA GLY A 369 -14.15 27.99 20.44
C GLY A 369 -13.30 26.71 20.45
N THR A 370 -13.54 25.82 21.41
CA THR A 370 -12.70 24.66 21.80
C THR A 370 -12.92 23.42 20.92
N TYR A 371 -11.84 22.66 20.65
CA TYR A 371 -11.67 21.20 20.81
C TYR A 371 -10.84 20.51 19.71
N GLY A 372 -9.70 19.96 20.15
CA GLY A 372 -9.17 18.64 19.77
C GLY A 372 -8.70 18.43 18.33
N ARG A 373 -7.41 18.67 18.06
CA ARG A 373 -6.64 18.07 16.94
C ARG A 373 -5.17 18.48 17.06
N SER A 374 -4.33 17.62 17.66
CA SER A 374 -2.86 17.69 17.48
C SER A 374 -2.15 16.41 17.97
N LEU A 375 -2.71 15.24 17.67
CA LEU A 375 -2.09 13.94 17.99
C LEU A 375 -2.33 12.90 16.88
N THR A 376 -2.21 13.32 15.62
CA THR A 376 -2.48 12.47 14.45
C THR A 376 -1.34 12.42 13.42
N CYS A 377 -0.24 13.13 13.65
CA CYS A 377 0.92 13.12 12.74
C CYS A 377 2.08 12.24 13.23
N PHE A 378 1.86 11.42 14.27
CA PHE A 378 2.94 10.70 14.95
C PHE A 378 2.76 9.18 14.98
N SER A 379 2.18 8.63 13.91
CA SER A 379 1.74 7.24 13.88
C SER A 379 2.62 6.35 12.99
N LEU A 380 3.31 5.44 13.67
CA LEU A 380 3.86 4.16 13.23
C LEU A 380 5.12 4.18 12.35
N SER A 381 6.28 4.29 12.99
CA SER A 381 7.49 3.62 12.48
C SER A 381 8.10 2.58 13.41
N THR A 382 7.73 2.50 14.71
CA THR A 382 8.37 1.53 15.62
C THR A 382 7.50 1.19 16.84
N LEU A 383 7.16 -0.11 16.96
CA LEU A 383 6.52 -0.87 18.06
C LEU A 383 5.01 -1.22 18.02
N ASN A 384 4.82 -2.55 18.00
CA ASN A 384 3.97 -3.44 18.82
C ASN A 384 2.44 -3.32 18.76
N ASN A 385 1.76 -4.48 18.78
CA ASN A 385 0.31 -4.68 18.60
C ASN A 385 -0.59 -3.79 19.49
N THR A 386 -0.03 -3.12 20.48
CA THR A 386 -0.64 -2.00 21.21
C THR A 386 -1.20 -0.90 20.30
N LEU A 387 -0.58 -0.59 19.17
CA LEU A 387 -1.14 0.41 18.24
C LEU A 387 -2.12 -0.19 17.22
N ILE A 388 -1.93 -1.45 16.83
CA ILE A 388 -2.77 -2.13 15.83
C ILE A 388 -4.08 -2.61 16.45
N VAL A 389 -3.98 -3.32 17.58
CA VAL A 389 -5.10 -3.90 18.31
C VAL A 389 -5.44 -3.01 19.51
N GLY A 390 -4.44 -2.55 20.27
CA GLY A 390 -4.67 -1.80 21.50
C GLY A 390 -5.35 -0.45 21.30
N VAL A 391 -4.93 0.41 20.35
CA VAL A 391 -5.55 1.74 20.16
C VAL A 391 -7.04 1.64 19.84
N PRO A 392 -7.48 0.86 18.82
CA PRO A 392 -8.90 0.68 18.56
C PRO A 392 -9.65 0.04 19.74
N LEU A 393 -9.03 -0.95 20.40
CA LEU A 393 -9.63 -1.68 21.51
C LEU A 393 -9.83 -0.80 22.76
N PHE A 394 -8.80 -0.08 23.20
CA PHE A 394 -8.87 0.81 24.35
C PHE A 394 -9.76 2.02 24.09
N TYR A 395 -9.79 2.52 22.85
CA TYR A 395 -10.79 3.53 22.46
C TYR A 395 -12.22 2.99 22.60
N ALA A 396 -12.47 1.76 22.17
CA ALA A 396 -13.79 1.13 22.30
C ALA A 396 -14.17 0.84 23.77
N MET A 397 -13.21 0.43 24.60
CA MET A 397 -13.47 0.02 25.99
C MET A 397 -13.52 1.18 26.99
N TYR A 398 -12.70 2.21 26.80
CA TYR A 398 -12.50 3.28 27.78
C TYR A 398 -12.61 4.68 27.17
N GLY A 399 -12.71 4.81 25.84
CA GLY A 399 -12.84 6.10 25.16
C GLY A 399 -11.51 6.80 24.89
N LYS A 400 -11.58 8.10 24.55
CA LYS A 400 -10.47 8.87 23.99
C LYS A 400 -9.27 9.04 24.92
N TRP A 401 -9.49 9.17 26.23
CA TRP A 401 -8.39 9.36 27.19
C TRP A 401 -7.45 8.14 27.24
N ALA A 402 -7.98 6.93 27.10
CA ALA A 402 -7.19 5.69 27.07
C ALA A 402 -6.41 5.55 25.77
N GLN A 403 -6.99 6.01 24.65
CA GLN A 403 -6.27 6.15 23.39
C GLN A 403 -5.07 7.11 23.51
N ASP A 404 -5.24 8.26 24.15
CA ASP A 404 -4.14 9.23 24.30
C ASP A 404 -3.02 8.66 25.20
N LEU A 405 -3.39 8.00 26.30
CA LEU A 405 -2.45 7.36 27.23
C LEU A 405 -1.68 6.20 26.58
N ILE A 406 -2.36 5.34 25.82
CA ILE A 406 -1.70 4.19 25.17
C ILE A 406 -0.71 4.62 24.10
N VAL A 407 -1.02 5.72 23.40
CA VAL A 407 -0.11 6.33 22.42
C VAL A 407 1.15 6.82 23.13
N GLN A 408 1.02 7.53 24.26
CA GLN A 408 2.17 8.01 25.04
C GLN A 408 3.08 6.87 25.52
N ILE A 409 2.50 5.80 26.07
CA ILE A 409 3.28 4.64 26.54
C ILE A 409 3.97 3.94 25.37
N SER A 410 3.29 3.83 24.22
CA SER A 410 3.88 3.23 23.02
C SER A 410 5.09 4.01 22.51
N VAL A 411 5.06 5.36 22.60
CA VAL A 411 6.21 6.22 22.26
C VAL A 411 7.40 5.95 23.18
N VAL A 412 7.17 5.88 24.49
CA VAL A 412 8.24 5.57 25.46
C VAL A 412 8.83 4.20 25.20
N GLN A 413 7.97 3.21 24.92
CA GLN A 413 8.42 1.87 24.56
C GLN A 413 9.29 1.93 23.29
N ALA A 414 8.88 2.69 22.27
CA ALA A 414 9.55 2.77 20.98
C ALA A 414 10.94 3.37 21.05
N ILE A 415 11.20 4.22 22.03
CA ILE A 415 12.53 4.78 22.25
C ILE A 415 13.42 3.79 22.97
N LEU A 416 12.92 3.30 24.11
CA LEU A 416 13.74 2.58 25.08
C LEU A 416 13.93 1.12 24.66
N TRP A 417 12.83 0.42 24.37
CA TRP A 417 12.86 -1.02 24.14
C TRP A 417 13.25 -1.39 22.72
N PHE A 418 12.93 -0.53 21.75
CA PHE A 418 13.32 -0.77 20.37
C PHE A 418 14.82 -0.58 20.14
N GLY A 419 15.37 0.52 20.64
CA GLY A 419 16.81 0.80 20.55
C GLY A 419 17.63 -0.28 21.25
N THR A 420 17.17 -0.76 22.41
CA THR A 420 17.83 -1.86 23.15
C THR A 420 17.69 -3.21 22.45
N LEU A 421 16.53 -3.53 21.85
CA LEU A 421 16.36 -4.73 21.04
C LEU A 421 17.32 -4.73 19.85
N LEU A 422 17.33 -3.66 19.04
CA LEU A 422 18.23 -3.54 17.89
C LEU A 422 19.69 -3.58 18.31
N LEU A 423 20.05 -2.93 19.43
CA LEU A 423 21.39 -3.00 19.98
C LEU A 423 21.79 -4.46 20.28
N GLY A 424 20.92 -5.23 20.92
CA GLY A 424 21.14 -6.66 21.17
C GLY A 424 21.30 -7.49 19.90
N LEU A 425 20.46 -7.24 18.88
CA LEU A 425 20.54 -7.94 17.59
C LEU A 425 21.83 -7.63 16.83
N GLU A 426 22.25 -6.36 16.81
CA GLU A 426 23.49 -5.94 16.16
C GLU A 426 24.72 -6.45 16.92
N ILE A 427 24.68 -6.54 18.25
CA ILE A 427 25.75 -7.18 19.05
C ILE A 427 25.94 -8.63 18.61
N ARG A 428 24.86 -9.40 18.47
CA ARG A 428 24.93 -10.79 18.02
C ARG A 428 25.42 -10.91 16.57
N LYS A 429 24.93 -10.06 15.67
CA LYS A 429 25.34 -10.03 14.26
C LYS A 429 26.77 -9.54 14.07
N ALA A 430 27.30 -8.73 14.98
CA ALA A 430 28.71 -8.37 15.01
C ALA A 430 29.54 -9.54 15.55
N GLY A 431 29.09 -10.21 16.61
CA GLY A 431 29.76 -11.39 17.18
C GLY A 431 29.94 -12.56 16.21
N THR A 432 29.03 -12.71 15.24
CA THR A 432 29.08 -13.75 14.19
C THR A 432 29.85 -13.35 12.93
N ALA A 433 30.17 -12.06 12.75
CA ALA A 433 30.77 -11.51 11.52
C ALA A 433 32.25 -11.11 11.65
N LEU A 434 32.84 -11.20 12.85
CA LEU A 434 34.27 -10.96 13.01
C LEU A 434 35.06 -12.23 12.63
N PRO A 435 36.05 -12.14 11.72
CA PRO A 435 36.93 -13.26 11.44
C PRO A 435 37.68 -13.66 12.72
N SER A 436 37.83 -14.95 12.93
CA SER A 436 38.68 -15.59 13.94
C SER A 436 40.17 -15.33 13.67
N THR A 437 40.57 -14.06 13.62
CA THR A 437 41.97 -13.65 13.48
C THR A 437 42.44 -13.16 14.84
N ASN A 438 43.47 -13.84 15.34
CA ASN A 438 44.10 -13.76 16.67
C ASN A 438 43.43 -14.64 17.74
N ILE A 439 43.43 -15.95 17.49
CA ILE A 439 43.40 -16.95 18.56
C ILE A 439 44.79 -16.91 19.22
N GLU A 440 44.91 -16.30 20.40
CA GLU A 440 46.03 -16.65 21.30
C GLU A 440 45.79 -18.09 21.76
N LEU A 441 46.45 -19.03 21.09
CA LEU A 441 46.55 -20.42 21.53
C LEU A 441 47.31 -20.44 22.85
N ARG A 442 46.59 -20.38 23.96
CA ARG A 442 47.15 -20.72 25.26
C ARG A 442 47.24 -22.25 25.30
N ASN A 443 48.40 -22.77 24.90
CA ASN A 443 48.73 -24.19 25.04
C ASN A 443 48.61 -24.57 26.52
N VAL A 444 47.52 -25.22 26.89
CA VAL A 444 47.44 -25.99 28.13
C VAL A 444 48.22 -27.26 27.84
N SER A 445 49.40 -27.39 28.45
CA SER A 445 50.18 -28.63 28.40
C SER A 445 49.42 -29.72 29.14
N CYS A 446 48.92 -30.70 28.41
CA CYS A 446 48.36 -31.92 28.99
C CYS A 446 49.50 -32.90 29.31
N THR A 447 49.68 -33.24 30.58
CA THR A 447 50.32 -34.49 31.00
C THR A 447 49.33 -35.65 30.87
N GLU A 448 49.85 -36.79 30.42
CA GLU A 448 49.15 -38.05 30.12
C GLU A 448 48.28 -38.58 31.28
N GLU A 449 47.06 -39.06 30.99
CA GLU A 449 46.66 -40.49 31.11
C GLU A 449 45.15 -40.76 30.94
N SER A 450 44.87 -41.80 30.15
CA SER A 450 43.72 -42.72 30.13
C SER A 450 42.40 -42.32 29.44
N GLU A 451 41.91 -43.29 28.67
CA GLU A 451 40.83 -43.26 27.69
C GLU A 451 39.41 -43.42 28.29
N VAL A 452 38.42 -43.17 27.42
CA VAL A 452 37.02 -43.65 27.42
C VAL A 452 35.96 -42.76 28.11
N LYS A 453 35.45 -41.78 27.35
CA LYS A 453 33.99 -41.54 27.16
C LYS A 453 33.76 -40.57 26.00
N LYS A 454 33.25 -41.09 24.87
CA LYS A 454 32.63 -40.29 23.80
C LYS A 454 31.35 -39.65 24.37
N ALA A 455 31.45 -38.42 24.80
CA ALA A 455 30.33 -37.50 24.89
C ALA A 455 30.61 -36.37 23.89
N GLU A 456 29.61 -36.01 23.09
CA GLU A 456 29.61 -34.80 22.27
C GLU A 456 29.81 -33.58 23.18
N VAL A 457 31.07 -33.21 23.41
CA VAL A 457 31.42 -31.90 23.92
C VAL A 457 31.42 -30.98 22.71
N MET A 458 30.27 -30.35 22.49
CA MET A 458 30.18 -29.13 21.71
C MET A 458 31.10 -28.11 22.39
N GLU A 459 32.34 -28.02 21.95
CA GLU A 459 33.28 -26.98 22.36
C GLU A 459 32.64 -25.63 22.01
N VAL A 460 32.06 -24.98 23.02
CA VAL A 460 31.69 -23.58 22.94
C VAL A 460 33.00 -22.80 22.97
N MET A 461 33.52 -22.51 21.78
CA MET A 461 34.65 -21.62 21.59
C MET A 461 34.22 -20.22 22.07
N GLU A 462 34.53 -19.87 23.32
CA GLU A 462 34.32 -18.51 23.85
C GLU A 462 35.31 -17.53 23.20
N VAL A 463 34.90 -16.98 22.06
CA VAL A 463 35.63 -15.88 21.39
C VAL A 463 35.45 -14.62 22.22
N ARG A 464 36.48 -14.22 22.97
CA ARG A 464 36.49 -12.99 23.76
C ARG A 464 36.77 -11.78 22.86
N ILE A 465 35.72 -11.25 22.22
CA ILE A 465 35.79 -10.07 21.34
C ILE A 465 36.08 -8.81 22.17
N PRO A 466 37.04 -7.95 21.78
CA PRO A 466 37.30 -6.71 22.51
C PRO A 466 36.09 -5.78 22.48
N LEU A 467 35.56 -5.45 23.66
CA LEU A 467 34.32 -4.69 23.88
C LEU A 467 34.29 -3.36 23.10
N LYS A 468 35.44 -2.68 22.95
CA LYS A 468 35.54 -1.44 22.16
C LYS A 468 35.28 -1.64 20.67
N GLN A 469 35.75 -2.72 20.06
CA GLN A 469 35.53 -3.00 18.64
C GLN A 469 34.09 -3.47 18.38
N LEU A 470 33.54 -4.27 19.30
CA LEU A 470 32.14 -4.67 19.29
C LEU A 470 31.23 -3.45 19.40
N LEU A 471 31.43 -2.60 20.40
CA LEU A 471 30.67 -1.36 20.60
C LEU A 471 30.79 -0.41 19.40
N LYS A 472 31.99 -0.26 18.82
CA LYS A 472 32.18 0.56 17.62
C LYS A 472 31.39 0.03 16.43
N THR A 473 31.43 -1.29 16.18
CA THR A 473 30.72 -1.94 15.08
C THR A 473 29.21 -1.84 15.25
N VAL A 474 28.74 -2.12 16.46
CA VAL A 474 27.32 -2.04 16.82
C VAL A 474 26.79 -0.61 16.70
N TRP A 475 27.53 0.38 17.21
CA TRP A 475 27.16 1.80 17.07
C TRP A 475 27.11 2.25 15.61
N LEU A 476 28.09 1.83 14.80
CA LEU A 476 28.12 2.14 13.36
C LEU A 476 26.96 1.50 12.59
N ARG A 477 26.53 0.29 12.98
CA ARG A 477 25.39 -0.39 12.34
C ARG A 477 24.05 0.18 12.82
N LEU A 478 23.91 0.46 14.12
CA LEU A 478 22.71 1.06 14.69
C LEU A 478 22.47 2.47 14.14
N SER A 479 23.53 3.28 14.02
CA SER A 479 23.48 4.63 13.43
C SER A 479 23.24 4.64 11.92
N ARG A 480 23.22 3.48 11.25
CA ARG A 480 22.86 3.34 9.83
C ARG A 480 21.48 2.68 9.65
N ASN A 481 20.81 2.29 10.74
CA ASN A 481 19.54 1.60 10.67
C ASN A 481 18.40 2.62 10.42
N PRO A 482 17.63 2.51 9.32
CA PRO A 482 16.60 3.46 8.97
C PRO A 482 15.48 3.57 10.01
N ASN A 483 15.19 2.49 10.75
CA ASN A 483 14.16 2.49 11.80
C ASN A 483 14.57 3.34 13.01
N VAL A 484 15.87 3.36 13.33
CA VAL A 484 16.42 4.19 14.41
C VAL A 484 16.28 5.67 14.03
N HIS A 485 16.66 6.03 12.79
CA HIS A 485 16.46 7.38 12.29
C HIS A 485 14.99 7.79 12.28
N ALA A 486 14.08 6.94 11.81
CA ALA A 486 12.65 7.25 11.76
C ALA A 486 12.08 7.55 13.17
N SER A 487 12.51 6.79 14.18
CA SER A 487 12.08 6.97 15.57
C SER A 487 12.59 8.28 16.16
N ILE A 488 13.90 8.54 16.00
CA ILE A 488 14.56 9.75 16.53
C ILE A 488 14.03 11.01 15.82
N LEU A 489 13.97 10.99 14.48
CA LEU A 489 13.48 12.11 13.68
C LEU A 489 12.03 12.42 13.98
N GLY A 490 11.22 11.38 14.21
CA GLY A 490 9.88 11.60 14.67
C GLY A 490 9.88 12.38 15.99
N LEU A 491 10.59 11.89 17.01
CA LEU A 491 10.52 12.48 18.35
C LEU A 491 11.02 13.90 18.39
N THR A 492 12.12 14.17 17.69
CA THR A 492 12.65 15.52 17.57
C THR A 492 11.63 16.42 16.89
N LEU A 493 11.01 15.97 15.80
CA LEU A 493 9.96 16.71 15.10
C LEU A 493 8.73 16.95 15.99
N SER A 494 8.30 15.96 16.77
CA SER A 494 7.18 16.09 17.72
C SER A 494 7.48 17.08 18.83
N CYS A 495 8.70 17.05 19.38
CA CYS A 495 9.16 18.02 20.37
C CYS A 495 9.21 19.44 19.81
N ILE A 496 9.70 19.61 18.57
CA ILE A 496 9.77 20.90 17.88
C ILE A 496 8.35 21.44 17.62
N ILE A 497 7.46 20.60 17.08
CA ILE A 497 6.06 20.96 16.81
C ILE A 497 5.35 21.41 18.09
N ASN A 498 5.47 20.64 19.17
CA ASN A 498 4.80 20.96 20.43
C ASN A 498 5.41 22.18 21.12
N ARG A 499 6.74 22.38 20.99
CA ARG A 499 7.43 23.51 21.59
C ARG A 499 7.14 24.81 20.86
N TRP A 500 7.11 24.79 19.53
CA TRP A 500 6.95 26.00 18.70
C TRP A 500 5.53 26.17 18.13
N LYS A 501 4.61 25.26 18.46
CA LYS A 501 3.22 25.23 17.95
C LYS A 501 3.18 25.34 16.42
N PHE A 502 4.14 24.70 15.76
CA PHE A 502 4.24 24.71 14.31
C PHE A 502 3.33 23.63 13.71
N GLU A 503 2.48 24.00 12.77
CA GLU A 503 1.65 23.03 12.04
C GLU A 503 2.47 22.38 10.92
N LEU A 504 2.51 21.05 10.88
CA LEU A 504 3.21 20.34 9.82
C LEU A 504 2.52 20.61 8.48
N PRO A 505 3.23 21.00 7.42
CA PRO A 505 2.62 21.17 6.10
C PRO A 505 1.88 19.90 5.68
N SER A 506 0.64 20.05 5.22
CA SER A 506 -0.23 18.93 4.79
C SER A 506 0.43 17.98 3.79
N VAL A 507 1.34 18.50 2.97
CA VAL A 507 2.18 17.75 2.04
C VAL A 507 3.05 16.70 2.76
N ILE A 508 3.75 17.10 3.83
CA ILE A 508 4.64 16.22 4.59
C ILE A 508 3.80 15.22 5.38
N GLU A 509 2.72 15.68 6.03
CA GLU A 509 1.80 14.82 6.76
C GLU A 509 1.20 13.74 5.85
N GLY A 510 0.66 14.13 4.69
CA GLY A 510 0.09 13.20 3.73
C GLY A 510 1.12 12.18 3.24
N SER A 511 2.36 12.61 2.99
CA SER A 511 3.45 11.73 2.54
C SER A 511 3.78 10.66 3.57
N ILE A 512 3.87 11.04 4.84
CA ILE A 512 4.09 10.11 5.96
C ILE A 512 2.88 9.17 6.07
N GLN A 513 1.66 9.68 5.97
CA GLN A 513 0.43 8.88 6.11
C GLN A 513 0.27 7.83 5.00
N VAL A 514 0.62 8.14 3.75
CA VAL A 514 0.53 7.17 2.63
C VAL A 514 1.43 5.96 2.88
N MET A 515 2.65 6.17 3.36
CA MET A 515 3.59 5.07 3.65
C MET A 515 3.24 4.35 4.96
N SER A 516 2.87 5.10 6.01
CA SER A 516 2.47 4.54 7.31
C SER A 516 1.27 3.60 7.20
N ARG A 517 0.25 3.99 6.41
CA ARG A 517 -0.94 3.15 6.14
C ARG A 517 -0.62 1.84 5.43
N ALA A 518 0.46 1.78 4.64
CA ALA A 518 0.91 0.54 4.00
C ALA A 518 1.64 -0.41 4.97
N GLY A 519 2.31 0.13 5.99
CA GLY A 519 3.18 -0.65 6.88
C GLY A 519 2.48 -1.81 7.57
N THR A 520 1.30 -1.58 8.16
CA THR A 520 0.54 -2.62 8.89
C THR A 520 0.08 -3.76 7.98
N GLY A 521 -0.49 -3.42 6.81
CA GLY A 521 -0.95 -4.42 5.84
C GLY A 521 0.19 -5.29 5.30
N CYS A 522 1.31 -4.67 4.92
CA CYS A 522 2.50 -5.39 4.43
C CYS A 522 3.11 -6.29 5.51
N ALA A 523 3.19 -5.82 6.75
CA ALA A 523 3.74 -6.58 7.88
C ALA A 523 2.96 -7.87 8.16
N MET A 524 1.63 -7.77 8.24
CA MET A 524 0.78 -8.94 8.48
C MET A 524 0.73 -9.89 7.28
N PHE A 525 0.76 -9.35 6.07
CA PHE A 525 0.83 -10.19 4.87
C PHE A 525 2.13 -10.99 4.80
N SER A 526 3.27 -10.35 5.09
CA SER A 526 4.58 -11.02 5.19
C SER A 526 4.58 -12.15 6.21
N MET A 527 3.95 -11.92 7.36
CA MET A 527 3.78 -12.94 8.39
C MET A 527 2.93 -14.13 7.90
N GLY A 528 1.85 -13.87 7.17
CA GLY A 528 1.02 -14.91 6.55
C GLY A 528 1.78 -15.74 5.51
N LEU A 529 2.63 -15.11 4.70
CA LEU A 529 3.53 -15.82 3.77
C LEU A 529 4.51 -16.72 4.52
N PHE A 530 5.14 -16.20 5.58
CA PHE A 530 6.09 -16.98 6.38
C PHE A 530 5.43 -18.21 6.98
N MET A 531 4.20 -18.10 7.49
CA MET A 531 3.43 -19.23 7.99
C MET A 531 3.17 -20.28 6.90
N ALA A 532 2.82 -19.86 5.68
CA ALA A 532 2.56 -20.77 4.57
C ALA A 532 3.82 -21.55 4.12
N LEU A 533 5.01 -21.03 4.42
CA LEU A 533 6.28 -21.69 4.11
C LEU A 533 6.73 -22.70 5.19
N GLN A 534 6.08 -22.73 6.36
CA GLN A 534 6.41 -23.68 7.42
C GLN A 534 5.69 -25.02 7.20
N GLU A 535 6.38 -26.15 7.43
CA GLU A 535 5.77 -27.49 7.33
C GLU A 535 4.68 -27.73 8.39
N LYS A 536 4.75 -27.02 9.51
CA LYS A 536 3.79 -27.08 10.62
C LYS A 536 3.40 -25.67 11.03
N VAL A 537 2.09 -25.46 11.28
CA VAL A 537 1.55 -24.17 11.77
C VAL A 537 2.17 -23.79 13.13
N VAL A 538 2.61 -24.79 13.92
CA VAL A 538 3.39 -24.61 15.15
C VAL A 538 4.80 -25.12 14.90
N ALA A 539 5.68 -24.25 14.43
CA ALA A 539 7.02 -24.62 14.01
C ALA A 539 7.95 -24.96 15.19
N CYS A 540 7.76 -24.32 16.35
CA CYS A 540 8.62 -24.48 17.53
C CYS A 540 8.19 -25.58 18.52
N GLY A 541 7.16 -26.37 18.20
CA GLY A 541 6.58 -27.36 19.10
C GLY A 541 5.64 -26.78 20.16
N LEU A 542 4.78 -27.64 20.72
CA LEU A 542 3.71 -27.24 21.62
C LEU A 542 4.21 -26.62 22.94
N GLY A 543 5.31 -27.16 23.49
CA GLY A 543 5.87 -26.71 24.78
C GLY A 543 6.36 -25.26 24.77
N LEU A 544 7.17 -24.87 23.78
CA LEU A 544 7.64 -23.49 23.62
C LEU A 544 6.50 -22.51 23.33
N THR A 545 5.48 -22.95 22.58
CA THR A 545 4.29 -22.14 22.32
C THR A 545 3.51 -21.87 23.60
N ILE A 546 3.23 -22.91 24.39
CA ILE A 546 2.54 -22.78 25.69
C ILE A 546 3.34 -21.87 26.62
N LEU A 547 4.66 -22.06 26.72
CA LEU A 547 5.53 -21.21 27.53
C LEU A 547 5.43 -19.73 27.09
N GLY A 548 5.48 -19.46 25.78
CA GLY A 548 5.30 -18.12 25.23
C GLY A 548 3.93 -17.51 25.58
N MET A 549 2.85 -18.29 25.49
CA MET A 549 1.50 -17.83 25.87
C MET A 549 1.38 -17.55 27.37
N VAL A 550 1.93 -18.41 28.23
CA VAL A 550 1.93 -18.22 29.69
C VAL A 550 2.73 -16.99 30.08
N LEU A 551 3.94 -16.83 29.51
CA LEU A 551 4.75 -15.64 29.73
C LEU A 551 4.01 -14.37 29.29
N ARG A 552 3.28 -14.43 28.17
CA ARG A 552 2.61 -13.26 27.63
C ARG A 552 1.31 -12.90 28.36
N PHE A 553 0.43 -13.86 28.59
CA PHE A 553 -0.93 -13.61 29.09
C PHE A 553 -1.07 -13.77 30.59
N ILE A 554 -0.12 -14.41 31.28
CA ILE A 554 -0.16 -14.58 32.73
C ILE A 554 0.96 -13.76 33.38
N VAL A 555 2.22 -14.00 32.99
CA VAL A 555 3.38 -13.34 33.63
C VAL A 555 3.41 -11.84 33.31
N GLY A 556 3.12 -11.44 32.06
CA GLY A 556 3.03 -10.02 31.68
C GLY A 556 2.01 -9.23 32.51
N PRO A 557 0.72 -9.61 32.54
CA PRO A 557 -0.31 -8.94 33.33
C PRO A 557 -0.06 -8.98 34.84
N THR A 558 0.46 -10.08 35.38
CA THR A 558 0.75 -10.18 36.83
C THR A 558 1.92 -9.28 37.24
N THR A 559 2.99 -9.21 36.44
CA THR A 559 4.10 -8.28 36.69
C THR A 559 3.66 -6.82 36.52
N ALA A 560 2.79 -6.51 35.56
CA ALA A 560 2.20 -5.18 35.40
C ALA A 560 1.30 -4.80 36.58
N LEU A 561 0.48 -5.72 37.11
CA LEU A 561 -0.30 -5.51 38.33
C LEU A 561 0.62 -5.20 39.52
N LEU A 562 1.64 -6.02 39.77
CA LEU A 562 2.59 -5.81 40.87
C LEU A 562 3.30 -4.45 40.74
N GLY A 563 3.82 -4.12 39.55
CA GLY A 563 4.46 -2.83 39.31
C GLY A 563 3.50 -1.66 39.50
N ALA A 564 2.25 -1.81 39.04
CA ALA A 564 1.22 -0.77 39.19
C ALA A 564 0.82 -0.56 40.66
N LEU A 565 0.76 -1.62 41.47
CA LEU A 565 0.52 -1.54 42.91
C LEU A 565 1.69 -0.85 43.64
N VAL A 566 2.94 -1.22 43.30
CA VAL A 566 4.15 -0.58 43.86
C VAL A 566 4.18 0.92 43.54
N MET A 567 3.70 1.32 42.37
CA MET A 567 3.61 2.73 41.96
C MET A 567 2.34 3.44 42.44
N GLY A 568 1.47 2.77 43.20
CA GLY A 568 0.24 3.36 43.73
C GLY A 568 -0.79 3.73 42.65
N LEU A 569 -0.83 3.01 41.52
CA LEU A 569 -1.84 3.20 40.48
C LEU A 569 -3.19 2.63 40.93
N HIS A 570 -4.26 3.41 40.78
CA HIS A 570 -5.61 3.03 41.20
C HIS A 570 -6.63 3.22 40.07
N GLY A 571 -7.78 2.56 40.21
CA GLY A 571 -8.94 2.72 39.33
C GLY A 571 -8.68 2.33 37.87
N ASN A 572 -9.22 3.12 36.94
CA ASN A 572 -9.16 2.81 35.50
C ASN A 572 -7.74 2.74 34.93
N VAL A 573 -6.78 3.46 35.51
CA VAL A 573 -5.37 3.45 35.06
C VAL A 573 -4.68 2.13 35.41
N LEU A 574 -4.99 1.55 36.57
CA LEU A 574 -4.54 0.22 36.96
C LEU A 574 -5.09 -0.85 36.02
N ARG A 575 -6.42 -0.84 35.79
CA ARG A 575 -7.08 -1.77 34.85
C ARG A 575 -6.48 -1.66 33.44
N PHE A 576 -6.25 -0.42 33.00
CA PHE A 576 -5.61 -0.12 31.73
C PHE A 576 -4.20 -0.73 31.62
N ALA A 577 -3.35 -0.56 32.64
CA ALA A 577 -1.98 -1.09 32.62
C ALA A 577 -1.94 -2.62 32.54
N ILE A 578 -2.85 -3.31 33.24
CA ILE A 578 -2.97 -4.77 33.23
C ILE A 578 -3.42 -5.27 31.86
N ILE A 579 -4.47 -4.67 31.30
CA ILE A 579 -4.99 -5.04 29.96
C ILE A 579 -3.93 -4.74 28.88
N GLN A 580 -3.16 -3.67 29.04
CA GLN A 580 -2.09 -3.32 28.10
C GLN A 580 -0.98 -4.38 28.10
N ALA A 581 -0.62 -4.91 29.27
CA ALA A 581 0.37 -5.97 29.39
C ALA A 581 -0.13 -7.31 28.79
N ALA A 582 -1.45 -7.52 28.74
CA ALA A 582 -2.10 -8.69 28.17
C ALA A 582 -2.30 -8.64 26.64
N LEU A 583 -1.89 -7.57 25.95
CA LEU A 583 -2.05 -7.45 24.50
C LEU A 583 -1.23 -8.52 23.75
N PRO A 584 -1.60 -8.92 22.51
CA PRO A 584 -0.82 -9.90 21.75
C PRO A 584 0.59 -9.41 21.39
N GLN A 585 1.47 -10.33 20.98
CA GLN A 585 2.86 -10.02 20.64
C GLN A 585 3.00 -9.34 19.27
N SER A 586 3.96 -8.41 19.18
CA SER A 586 4.21 -7.58 18.00
C SER A 586 4.60 -8.32 16.72
N VAL A 587 3.89 -8.03 15.63
CA VAL A 587 4.29 -8.42 14.26
C VAL A 587 5.68 -7.88 13.89
N THR A 588 6.04 -6.69 14.39
CA THR A 588 7.34 -6.08 14.14
C THR A 588 8.49 -6.91 14.73
N SER A 589 8.31 -7.56 15.88
CA SER A 589 9.31 -8.45 16.47
C SER A 589 9.58 -9.67 15.58
N PHE A 590 8.56 -10.18 14.90
CA PHE A 590 8.72 -11.22 13.88
C PHE A 590 9.55 -10.73 12.69
N ILE A 591 9.24 -9.53 12.15
CA ILE A 591 9.99 -8.97 11.02
C ILE A 591 11.48 -8.85 11.36
N PHE A 592 11.81 -8.34 12.54
CA PHE A 592 13.20 -8.26 12.99
C PHE A 592 13.83 -9.62 13.20
N ALA A 593 13.11 -10.57 13.78
CA ALA A 593 13.67 -11.89 13.95
C ALA A 593 13.97 -12.58 12.61
N ASN A 594 13.08 -12.42 11.63
CA ASN A 594 13.31 -12.96 10.29
C ASN A 594 14.50 -12.26 9.60
N GLU A 595 14.56 -10.93 9.66
CA GLU A 595 15.64 -10.13 9.05
C GLU A 595 17.02 -10.40 9.68
N TYR A 596 17.05 -10.69 10.98
CA TYR A 596 18.29 -10.92 11.73
C TYR A 596 18.63 -12.41 11.93
N GLY A 597 17.91 -13.34 11.28
CA GLY A 597 18.20 -14.79 11.35
C GLY A 597 18.01 -15.39 12.77
N LEU A 598 16.99 -14.93 13.48
CA LEU A 598 16.56 -15.44 14.78
C LEU A 598 15.46 -16.50 14.64
N HIS A 599 14.95 -16.99 15.77
CA HIS A 599 13.79 -17.87 15.86
C HIS A 599 12.48 -17.19 15.40
N ALA A 600 12.40 -16.86 14.11
CA ALA A 600 11.23 -16.27 13.47
C ALA A 600 10.04 -17.24 13.42
N ASP A 601 10.33 -18.54 13.46
CA ASP A 601 9.41 -19.66 13.62
C ASP A 601 8.67 -19.62 14.99
N VAL A 602 9.40 -19.39 16.08
CA VAL A 602 8.83 -19.22 17.43
C VAL A 602 7.99 -17.94 17.48
N LEU A 603 8.51 -16.84 16.95
CA LEU A 603 7.86 -15.53 17.02
C LEU A 603 6.63 -15.44 16.12
N SER A 604 6.66 -16.02 14.92
CA SER A 604 5.48 -16.08 14.05
C SER A 604 4.34 -16.86 14.71
N THR A 605 4.65 -18.05 15.27
CA THR A 605 3.70 -18.86 16.04
C THR A 605 3.16 -18.06 17.24
N ALA A 606 4.02 -17.42 18.03
CA ALA A 606 3.62 -16.66 19.21
C ALA A 606 2.74 -15.45 18.87
N VAL A 607 3.02 -14.75 17.77
CA VAL A 607 2.17 -13.62 17.33
C VAL A 607 0.82 -14.11 16.81
N ILE A 608 0.73 -15.20 16.04
CA ILE A 608 -0.57 -15.73 15.52
C ILE A 608 -1.45 -16.22 16.67
N PHE A 609 -0.94 -17.21 17.43
CA PHE A 609 -1.71 -17.79 18.53
C PHE A 609 -1.94 -16.76 19.63
N GLY A 610 -0.97 -15.88 19.86
CA GLY A 610 -1.16 -14.74 20.75
C GLY A 610 -2.30 -13.85 20.28
N THR A 611 -2.39 -13.53 18.99
CA THR A 611 -3.48 -12.70 18.47
C THR A 611 -4.84 -13.42 18.59
N LEU A 612 -4.91 -14.72 18.28
CA LEU A 612 -6.15 -15.51 18.40
C LEU A 612 -6.61 -15.68 19.85
N VAL A 613 -5.68 -16.02 20.76
CA VAL A 613 -5.95 -16.22 22.19
C VAL A 613 -6.17 -14.90 22.92
N SER A 614 -5.59 -13.80 22.45
CA SER A 614 -5.68 -12.52 23.13
C SER A 614 -7.10 -12.01 23.26
N LEU A 615 -7.96 -12.19 22.25
CA LEU A 615 -9.32 -11.65 22.30
C LEU A 615 -10.15 -12.23 23.45
N PRO A 616 -10.32 -13.57 23.59
CA PRO A 616 -11.05 -14.12 24.73
C PRO A 616 -10.37 -13.83 26.07
N VAL A 617 -9.03 -13.82 26.12
CA VAL A 617 -8.27 -13.52 27.35
C VAL A 617 -8.45 -12.06 27.77
N LEU A 618 -8.39 -11.11 26.84
CA LEU A 618 -8.57 -9.68 27.12
C LEU A 618 -9.99 -9.39 27.58
N VAL A 619 -10.99 -10.04 26.99
CA VAL A 619 -12.39 -9.96 27.45
C VAL A 619 -12.51 -10.51 28.87
N ALA A 620 -11.91 -11.67 29.15
CA ALA A 620 -11.90 -12.25 30.50
C ALA A 620 -11.23 -11.31 31.53
N TYR A 621 -10.08 -10.72 31.20
CA TYR A 621 -9.43 -9.72 32.05
C TYR A 621 -10.29 -8.48 32.25
N TYR A 622 -10.93 -7.97 31.20
CA TYR A 622 -11.80 -6.81 31.31
C TYR A 622 -12.99 -7.06 32.25
N VAL A 623 -13.64 -8.22 32.11
CA VAL A 623 -14.76 -8.61 32.97
C VAL A 623 -14.28 -8.82 34.41
N ALA A 624 -13.19 -9.57 34.62
CA ALA A 624 -12.64 -9.85 35.94
C ALA A 624 -12.22 -8.56 36.67
N LEU A 625 -11.56 -7.64 35.97
CA LEU A 625 -11.17 -6.34 36.53
C LEU A 625 -12.35 -5.39 36.73
N GLY A 626 -13.43 -5.54 35.95
CA GLY A 626 -14.68 -4.79 36.11
C GLY A 626 -15.49 -5.20 37.34
N LEU A 627 -15.33 -6.45 37.80
CA LEU A 627 -15.95 -6.96 39.03
C LEU A 627 -15.23 -6.51 40.31
N ILE A 628 -13.95 -6.16 40.20
CA ILE A 628 -13.13 -5.62 41.29
C ILE A 628 -13.30 -4.10 41.27
N ASN A 629 -14.36 -3.59 41.91
CA ASN A 629 -14.61 -2.15 42.06
C ASN A 629 -13.65 -1.51 43.06
#